data_AF-A0AAD1VVR4-F1
#
_entry.id   AF-A0AAD1VVR4-F1
#
_cell.length_a   1.000
_cell.length_b   1.000
_cell.length_c   1.000
_cell.angle_alpha   90.00
_cell.angle_beta   90.00
_cell.angle_gamma   90.00
#
_symmetry.space_group_name_H-M   'P 1'
#
loop_
_entity.id
_entity.type
_entity.pdbx_description
1 polymer ?
#
loop_
_entity_poly.entity_id
_entity_poly.type
_entity_poly.pdbx_seq_one_letter_code
_entity_poly.pdbx_strand_id
1 'polypeptide(L)'
;IEINQINQTKEKRQSERNPRWRQPGHHVTASDGLSDQDSICSKYSESPVTEYSSSHKMLQELHAIINADFYHIDRDIRKEISNLGDRTSHLENRELCAALNEVVDKVHKLAEEDALLRSKMAYMEDRSKLQNVRFHSITDDVSHDALPTQIISICKSLIPELPDLAWAFDRMHRLPHERCHSKVPLSCTQGCITNSCQEAFYTPSSTPISFP
;
A
#
# COMPACT_ATOMS: atom_id res chain seq x y z
N ILE A 1 -26.43 -15.21 -18.07
CA ILE A 1 -26.05 -14.24 -19.14
C ILE A 1 -25.43 -12.97 -18.56
N GLU A 2 -25.81 -12.54 -17.35
CA GLU A 2 -25.27 -11.33 -16.70
C GLU A 2 -23.81 -11.42 -16.21
N ILE A 3 -23.29 -12.61 -15.88
CA ILE A 3 -21.92 -12.76 -15.35
C ILE A 3 -20.86 -12.43 -16.41
N ASN A 4 -21.15 -12.64 -17.71
CA ASN A 4 -20.20 -12.34 -18.77
C ASN A 4 -20.05 -10.83 -19.06
N GLN A 5 -21.00 -9.99 -18.64
CA GLN A 5 -20.91 -8.53 -18.83
C GLN A 5 -20.02 -7.85 -17.78
N ILE A 6 -19.89 -8.45 -16.59
CA ILE A 6 -19.04 -7.93 -15.51
C ILE A 6 -17.55 -8.17 -15.81
N ASN A 7 -17.21 -9.27 -16.50
CA ASN A 7 -15.82 -9.54 -16.88
C ASN A 7 -15.34 -8.65 -18.03
N GLN A 8 -16.20 -8.35 -19.01
CA GLN A 8 -15.85 -7.43 -20.11
C GLN A 8 -15.65 -5.97 -19.65
N THR A 9 -16.26 -5.56 -18.54
CA THR A 9 -16.07 -4.20 -17.99
C THR A 9 -14.82 -4.06 -17.11
N LYS A 10 -14.26 -5.17 -16.59
CA LYS A 10 -12.98 -5.16 -15.86
C LYS A 10 -11.78 -5.06 -16.79
N GLU A 11 -11.77 -5.79 -17.91
CA GLU A 11 -10.68 -5.68 -18.90
C GLU A 11 -10.60 -4.29 -19.54
N LYS A 12 -11.76 -3.65 -19.79
CA LYS A 12 -11.82 -2.30 -20.35
C LYS A 12 -11.33 -1.20 -19.39
N ARG A 13 -11.35 -1.45 -18.08
CA ARG A 13 -10.87 -0.51 -17.05
C ARG A 13 -9.40 -0.66 -16.70
N GLN A 14 -8.78 -1.79 -17.05
CA GLN A 14 -7.32 -1.96 -16.92
C GLN A 14 -6.55 -1.38 -18.12
N SER A 15 -7.15 -1.31 -19.32
CA SER A 15 -6.51 -0.67 -20.48
C SER A 15 -6.47 0.86 -20.43
N GLU A 16 -7.21 1.51 -19.52
CA GLU A 16 -7.32 2.99 -19.45
C GLU A 16 -6.61 3.60 -18.22
N ARG A 17 -6.10 2.79 -17.29
CA ARG A 17 -5.29 3.32 -16.18
C ARG A 17 -3.83 3.40 -16.58
N ASN A 18 -3.50 4.60 -17.06
CA ASN A 18 -2.20 5.28 -16.92
C ASN A 18 -1.27 5.30 -18.17
N PRO A 19 -1.41 6.30 -19.06
CA PRO A 19 -0.39 6.60 -20.06
C PRO A 19 0.70 7.57 -19.54
N ARG A 20 0.79 7.85 -18.23
CA ARG A 20 1.53 9.03 -17.72
C ARG A 20 3.04 8.86 -17.51
N TRP A 21 3.65 7.76 -17.97
CA TRP A 21 5.10 7.54 -17.86
C TRP A 21 5.81 7.23 -19.18
N ARG A 22 5.21 7.55 -20.34
CA ARG A 22 6.00 7.72 -21.57
C ARG A 22 6.38 9.18 -21.73
N GLN A 23 7.46 9.60 -21.08
CA GLN A 23 8.20 10.72 -21.63
C GLN A 23 8.80 10.27 -22.97
N PRO A 24 8.62 11.02 -24.07
CA PRO A 24 9.32 10.75 -25.31
C PRO A 24 10.81 10.85 -25.02
N GLY A 25 11.56 9.82 -25.44
CA GLY A 25 13.02 9.84 -25.37
C GLY A 25 13.53 11.13 -26.01
N HIS A 26 14.21 11.94 -25.20
CA HIS A 26 15.11 12.95 -25.72
C HIS A 26 16.20 12.19 -26.47
N HIS A 27 16.01 12.04 -27.78
CA HIS A 27 17.10 11.82 -28.71
C HIS A 27 18.04 13.03 -28.55
N VAL A 28 19.06 12.89 -27.71
CA VAL A 28 20.21 13.77 -27.75
C VAL A 28 21.00 13.35 -28.98
N THR A 29 20.61 13.90 -30.13
CA THR A 29 21.50 13.99 -31.29
C THR A 29 22.63 14.92 -30.89
N ALA A 30 23.73 14.35 -30.42
CA ALA A 30 25.01 15.00 -30.42
C ALA A 30 25.44 15.14 -31.89
N SER A 31 25.05 16.25 -32.51
CA SER A 31 25.52 16.61 -33.85
C SER A 31 25.57 18.13 -33.98
N ASP A 32 26.80 18.59 -34.17
CA ASP A 32 27.19 19.76 -34.96
C ASP A 32 26.85 21.13 -34.39
N GLY A 33 27.76 21.61 -33.54
CA GLY A 33 27.89 23.01 -33.15
C GLY A 33 29.36 23.42 -33.13
N LEU A 34 30.08 23.25 -34.24
CA LEU A 34 31.42 23.78 -34.45
C LEU A 34 31.51 24.41 -35.85
N SER A 35 31.17 25.68 -35.95
CA SER A 35 31.77 26.61 -36.92
C SER A 35 31.31 28.03 -36.62
N ASP A 36 32.20 28.99 -36.86
CA ASP A 36 31.99 30.44 -36.85
C ASP A 36 32.23 31.16 -35.53
N GLN A 37 33.44 31.08 -35.02
CA GLN A 37 34.19 32.29 -34.65
C GLN A 37 35.69 32.02 -34.89
N ASP A 38 36.23 32.68 -35.92
CA ASP A 38 37.54 33.36 -35.92
C ASP A 38 37.98 33.64 -37.37
N SER A 39 37.35 34.66 -37.96
CA SER A 39 37.90 35.37 -39.10
C SER A 39 38.20 36.80 -38.67
N ILE A 40 39.30 36.96 -37.95
CA ILE A 40 40.01 38.24 -37.85
C ILE A 40 41.35 38.04 -38.54
N CYS A 41 41.33 38.35 -39.83
CA CYS A 41 42.49 38.51 -40.69
C CYS A 41 43.33 39.69 -40.18
N SER A 42 44.28 39.41 -39.29
CA SER A 42 45.35 40.35 -38.93
C SER A 42 46.52 40.16 -39.89
N LYS A 43 46.54 40.97 -40.95
CA LYS A 43 47.72 41.15 -41.79
C LYS A 43 48.76 41.96 -41.02
N TYR A 44 49.73 41.31 -40.39
CA TYR A 44 50.99 41.96 -40.05
C TYR A 44 52.18 41.09 -40.45
N SER A 45 52.79 41.53 -41.55
CA SER A 45 54.22 41.57 -41.86
C SER A 45 55.10 40.45 -41.30
N GLU A 46 55.56 39.61 -42.22
CA GLU A 46 56.75 38.78 -42.07
C GLU A 46 57.96 39.63 -41.66
N SER A 47 58.62 39.22 -40.58
CA SER A 47 60.03 39.47 -40.33
C SER A 47 60.61 38.17 -39.77
N PRO A 48 61.67 37.61 -40.38
CA PRO A 48 62.21 36.34 -39.93
C PRO A 48 63.10 36.58 -38.70
N VAL A 49 62.52 36.44 -37.50
CA VAL A 49 63.30 36.32 -36.27
C VAL A 49 63.57 34.83 -36.04
N THR A 50 64.67 34.36 -36.62
CA THR A 50 65.26 33.05 -36.36
C THR A 50 65.86 33.01 -34.95
N GLU A 51 65.01 32.85 -33.95
CA GLU A 51 65.30 32.19 -32.67
C GLU A 51 63.98 31.92 -31.94
N TYR A 52 63.24 30.91 -32.40
CA TYR A 52 62.13 30.35 -31.63
C TYR A 52 62.73 29.68 -30.39
N SER A 53 62.71 30.45 -29.30
CA SER A 53 63.34 30.11 -28.04
C SER A 53 62.87 28.75 -27.53
N SER A 54 63.80 28.00 -26.93
CA SER A 54 63.54 26.69 -26.31
C SER A 54 62.26 26.65 -25.46
N SER A 55 61.86 27.80 -24.89
CA SER A 55 60.64 28.01 -24.11
C SER A 55 59.35 27.75 -24.91
N HIS A 56 59.28 28.10 -26.19
CA HIS A 56 58.07 27.87 -27.00
C HIS A 56 57.86 26.38 -27.29
N LYS A 57 58.94 25.61 -27.49
CA LYS A 57 58.88 24.16 -27.66
C LYS A 57 58.45 23.47 -26.36
N MET A 58 59.01 23.88 -25.22
CA MET A 58 58.60 23.38 -23.91
C MET A 58 57.12 23.66 -23.62
N LEU A 59 56.60 24.83 -23.99
CA LEU A 59 55.18 25.15 -23.83
C LEU A 59 54.27 24.31 -24.74
N GLN A 60 54.70 24.04 -25.98
CA GLN A 60 53.96 23.16 -26.88
C GLN A 60 53.94 21.70 -26.39
N GLU A 61 55.06 21.20 -25.87
CA GLU A 61 55.14 19.87 -25.26
C GLU A 61 54.27 19.76 -24.01
N LEU A 62 54.30 20.77 -23.14
CA LEU A 62 53.44 20.83 -21.94
C LEU A 62 51.96 20.88 -22.32
N HIS A 63 51.59 21.66 -23.33
CA HIS A 63 50.22 21.71 -23.84
C HIS A 63 49.78 20.36 -24.43
N ALA A 64 50.68 19.66 -25.14
CA ALA A 64 50.39 18.33 -25.68
C ALA A 64 50.17 17.29 -24.56
N ILE A 65 50.97 17.32 -23.50
CA ILE A 65 50.82 16.45 -22.33
C ILE A 65 49.49 16.73 -21.62
N ILE A 66 49.19 18.01 -21.34
CA ILE A 66 47.94 18.40 -20.69
C ILE A 66 46.73 17.95 -21.49
N ASN A 67 46.75 18.13 -22.81
CA ASN A 67 45.65 17.68 -23.66
C ASN A 67 45.51 16.17 -23.66
N ALA A 68 46.61 15.42 -23.71
CA ALA A 68 46.58 13.96 -23.62
C ALA A 68 45.97 13.50 -22.28
N ASP A 69 46.36 14.12 -21.16
CA ASP A 69 45.78 13.84 -19.84
C ASP A 69 44.29 14.18 -19.80
N PHE A 70 43.87 15.31 -20.36
CA PHE A 70 42.45 15.66 -20.48
C PHE A 70 41.66 14.65 -21.31
N TYR A 71 42.21 14.16 -22.42
CA TYR A 71 41.56 13.11 -23.22
C TYR A 71 41.43 11.80 -22.44
N HIS A 72 42.43 11.44 -21.63
CA HIS A 72 42.34 10.26 -20.77
C HIS A 72 41.27 10.42 -19.69
N ILE A 73 41.23 11.58 -19.02
CA ILE A 73 40.23 11.90 -18.00
C ILE A 73 38.82 11.88 -18.62
N ASP A 74 38.60 12.54 -19.76
CA ASP A 74 37.29 12.57 -20.43
C ASP A 74 36.83 11.16 -20.82
N ARG A 75 37.73 10.32 -21.34
CA ARG A 75 37.43 8.93 -21.67
C ARG A 75 37.04 8.11 -20.43
N ASP A 76 37.79 8.25 -19.35
CA ASP A 76 37.55 7.49 -18.12
C ASP A 76 36.25 7.93 -17.45
N ILE A 77 35.94 9.24 -17.46
CA ILE A 77 34.65 9.77 -17.00
C ILE A 77 33.49 9.23 -17.85
N ARG A 78 33.60 9.25 -19.19
CA ARG A 78 32.56 8.69 -20.07
C ARG A 78 32.32 7.22 -19.82
N LYS A 79 33.39 6.45 -19.59
CA LYS A 79 33.31 5.03 -19.26
C LYS A 79 32.57 4.82 -17.93
N GLU A 80 32.87 5.61 -16.91
CA GLU A 80 32.21 5.49 -15.61
C GLU A 80 30.72 5.90 -15.69
N ILE A 81 30.40 6.96 -16.43
CA ILE A 81 29.01 7.36 -16.69
C ILE A 81 28.24 6.23 -17.39
N SER A 82 28.83 5.61 -18.42
CA SER A 82 28.20 4.48 -19.12
C SER A 82 27.97 3.30 -18.17
N ASN A 83 28.97 2.94 -17.36
CA ASN A 83 28.90 1.84 -16.41
C ASN A 83 27.81 2.08 -15.34
N LEU A 84 27.69 3.31 -14.83
CA LEU A 84 26.63 3.70 -13.91
C LEU A 84 25.24 3.63 -14.59
N GLY A 85 25.15 4.04 -15.86
CA GLY A 85 23.94 3.92 -16.67
C GLY A 85 23.50 2.46 -16.81
N ASP A 86 24.43 1.56 -17.17
CA ASP A 86 24.16 0.13 -17.34
C ASP A 86 23.72 -0.53 -16.02
N ARG A 87 24.39 -0.20 -14.90
CA ARG A 87 24.02 -0.71 -13.57
C ARG A 87 22.62 -0.26 -13.16
N THR A 88 22.30 1.00 -13.40
CA THR A 88 20.97 1.56 -13.08
C THR A 88 19.90 0.89 -13.93
N SER A 89 20.15 0.76 -15.24
CA SER A 89 19.25 0.06 -16.16
C SER A 89 19.04 -1.40 -15.77
N HIS A 90 20.09 -2.10 -15.33
CA HIS A 90 19.99 -3.49 -14.86
C HIS A 90 19.11 -3.61 -13.61
N LEU A 91 19.29 -2.72 -12.63
CA LEU A 91 18.50 -2.72 -11.39
C LEU A 91 17.03 -2.40 -11.66
N GLU A 92 16.76 -1.43 -12.54
CA GLU A 92 15.39 -1.01 -12.88
C GLU A 92 14.67 -2.05 -13.75
N ASN A 93 15.34 -2.63 -14.75
CA ASN A 93 14.65 -3.43 -15.76
C ASN A 93 14.49 -4.92 -15.44
N ARG A 94 15.34 -5.53 -14.60
CA ARG A 94 15.38 -7.00 -14.55
C ARG A 94 14.83 -7.65 -13.29
N GLU A 95 15.08 -7.07 -12.12
CA GLU A 95 14.86 -7.83 -10.88
C GLU A 95 13.99 -7.08 -9.89
N LEU A 96 14.22 -5.78 -9.70
CA LEU A 96 13.51 -5.05 -8.66
C LEU A 96 12.05 -4.78 -9.04
N CYS A 97 11.79 -4.31 -10.26
CA CYS A 97 10.42 -4.05 -10.71
C CYS A 97 9.60 -5.33 -10.83
N ALA A 98 10.20 -6.42 -11.32
CA ALA A 98 9.54 -7.71 -11.42
C ALA A 98 9.22 -8.29 -10.03
N ALA A 99 10.18 -8.29 -9.11
CA ALA A 99 9.97 -8.74 -7.74
C ALA A 99 8.95 -7.86 -6.99
N LEU A 100 9.00 -6.54 -7.19
CA LEU A 100 8.04 -5.62 -6.61
C LEU A 100 6.62 -5.90 -7.12
N ASN A 101 6.44 -6.09 -8.43
CA ASN A 101 5.14 -6.43 -9.00
C ASN A 101 4.63 -7.78 -8.46
N GLU A 102 5.49 -8.78 -8.34
CA GLU A 102 5.13 -10.07 -7.76
C GLU A 102 4.68 -9.94 -6.30
N VAL A 103 5.39 -9.14 -5.50
CA VAL A 103 5.01 -8.87 -4.10
C VAL A 103 3.67 -8.14 -4.05
N VAL A 104 3.47 -7.12 -4.90
CA VAL A 104 2.20 -6.38 -4.98
C VAL A 104 1.05 -7.32 -5.31
N ASP A 105 1.21 -8.21 -6.29
CA ASP A 105 0.18 -9.20 -6.66
C ASP A 105 -0.13 -10.17 -5.52
N LYS A 106 0.90 -10.64 -4.80
CA LYS A 106 0.71 -11.50 -3.61
C LYS A 106 -0.05 -10.78 -2.50
N VAL A 107 0.27 -9.51 -2.24
CA VAL A 107 -0.43 -8.69 -1.24
C VAL A 107 -1.90 -8.53 -1.61
N HIS A 108 -2.21 -8.26 -2.88
CA HIS A 108 -3.60 -8.15 -3.33
C HIS A 108 -4.37 -9.46 -3.17
N LYS A 109 -3.77 -10.60 -3.55
CA LYS A 109 -4.38 -11.92 -3.35
C LYS A 109 -4.65 -12.23 -1.89
N LEU A 110 -3.69 -11.95 -1.00
CA LEU A 110 -3.87 -12.14 0.44
C LEU A 110 -4.98 -11.25 1.00
N ALA A 111 -5.11 -10.01 0.53
CA ALA A 111 -6.20 -9.12 0.95
C ALA A 111 -7.57 -9.63 0.50
N GLU A 112 -7.66 -10.19 -0.72
CA GLU A 112 -8.88 -10.84 -1.22
C GLU A 112 -9.26 -12.08 -0.40
N GLU A 113 -8.27 -12.92 -0.06
CA GLU A 113 -8.45 -14.09 0.79
C GLU A 113 -8.89 -13.73 2.21
N ASP A 114 -8.27 -12.71 2.82
CA ASP A 114 -8.68 -12.21 4.14
C ASP A 114 -10.12 -11.69 4.11
N ALA A 115 -10.49 -10.90 3.10
CA ALA A 115 -11.85 -10.41 2.93
C ALA A 115 -12.87 -11.56 2.78
N LEU A 116 -12.53 -12.58 1.99
CA LEU A 116 -13.36 -13.77 1.82
C LEU A 116 -13.53 -14.55 3.14
N LEU A 117 -12.44 -14.75 3.89
CA LEU A 117 -12.47 -15.45 5.16
C LEU A 117 -13.29 -14.70 6.20
N ARG A 118 -13.14 -13.37 6.29
CA ARG A 118 -13.98 -12.54 7.17
C ARG A 118 -15.46 -12.66 6.83
N SER A 119 -15.81 -12.60 5.55
CA SER A 119 -17.20 -12.78 5.11
C SER A 119 -17.74 -14.16 5.48
N LYS A 120 -16.95 -15.22 5.29
CA LYS A 120 -17.32 -16.59 5.66
C LYS A 120 -17.48 -16.76 7.18
N MET A 121 -16.59 -16.17 7.97
CA MET A 121 -16.70 -16.19 9.43
C MET A 121 -17.95 -15.46 9.90
N ALA A 122 -18.23 -14.26 9.37
CA ALA A 122 -19.45 -13.53 9.69
C ALA A 122 -20.71 -14.36 9.36
N TYR A 123 -20.74 -15.00 8.19
CA TYR A 123 -21.85 -15.89 7.82
C TYR A 123 -22.00 -17.09 8.77
N MET A 124 -20.89 -17.72 9.17
CA MET A 124 -20.91 -18.85 10.10
C MET A 124 -21.37 -18.43 11.49
N GLU A 125 -20.93 -17.27 11.98
CA GLU A 125 -21.38 -16.71 13.24
C GLU A 125 -22.88 -16.40 13.22
N ASP A 126 -23.35 -15.76 12.16
CA ASP A 126 -24.77 -15.43 12.00
C ASP A 126 -25.60 -16.71 11.97
N ARG A 127 -25.17 -17.72 11.18
CA ARG A 127 -25.82 -19.03 11.12
C ARG A 127 -25.86 -19.71 12.49
N SER A 128 -24.80 -19.60 13.28
CA SER A 128 -24.77 -20.13 14.65
C SER A 128 -25.69 -19.36 15.60
N LYS A 129 -25.98 -18.09 15.33
CA LYS A 129 -26.86 -17.24 16.15
C LYS A 129 -28.34 -17.35 15.74
N LEU A 130 -28.68 -17.85 14.55
CA LEU A 130 -30.07 -17.94 14.06
C LEU A 130 -31.02 -18.73 14.97
N GLN A 131 -30.50 -19.70 15.73
CA GLN A 131 -31.28 -20.49 16.69
C GLN A 131 -31.30 -19.90 18.09
N ASN A 132 -30.57 -18.80 18.33
CA ASN A 132 -30.46 -18.18 19.63
C ASN A 132 -31.49 -17.07 19.78
N VAL A 133 -32.37 -17.20 20.78
CA VAL A 133 -33.34 -16.17 21.15
C VAL A 133 -32.84 -15.42 22.38
N ARG A 134 -32.84 -14.08 22.32
CA ARG A 134 -32.50 -13.23 23.46
C ARG A 134 -33.75 -12.73 24.15
N PHE A 135 -33.95 -13.15 25.39
CA PHE A 135 -35.00 -12.64 26.25
C PHE A 135 -34.47 -11.45 27.05
N HIS A 136 -35.19 -10.34 26.99
CA HIS A 136 -34.89 -9.13 27.75
C HIS A 136 -35.82 -9.06 28.96
N SER A 137 -35.38 -8.41 30.03
CA SER A 137 -36.19 -8.13 31.23
C SER A 137 -36.59 -9.36 32.07
N ILE A 138 -35.80 -10.45 32.05
CA ILE A 138 -35.91 -11.49 33.07
C ILE A 138 -35.29 -10.95 34.35
N THR A 139 -36.07 -10.94 35.43
CA THR A 139 -35.63 -10.48 36.74
C THR A 139 -34.41 -11.26 37.25
N ASP A 140 -33.50 -10.58 37.93
CA ASP A 140 -32.21 -11.16 38.38
C ASP A 140 -32.34 -12.09 39.60
N ASP A 141 -33.50 -12.07 40.27
CA ASP A 141 -33.85 -12.97 41.36
C ASP A 141 -34.02 -14.44 40.92
N VAL A 142 -34.23 -14.67 39.63
CA VAL A 142 -34.40 -16.03 39.09
C VAL A 142 -33.05 -16.71 38.96
N SER A 143 -32.88 -17.80 39.71
CA SER A 143 -31.69 -18.64 39.67
C SER A 143 -31.49 -19.27 38.29
N HIS A 144 -30.24 -19.59 37.96
CA HIS A 144 -29.89 -20.17 36.66
C HIS A 144 -30.65 -21.48 36.37
N ASP A 145 -30.89 -22.29 37.40
CA ASP A 145 -31.61 -23.56 37.29
C ASP A 145 -33.11 -23.38 37.07
N ALA A 146 -33.68 -22.26 37.52
CA ALA A 146 -35.11 -21.94 37.37
C ALA A 146 -35.44 -21.23 36.05
N LEU A 147 -34.43 -20.74 35.31
CA LEU A 147 -34.61 -20.01 34.05
C LEU A 147 -35.41 -20.79 33.00
N PRO A 148 -35.12 -22.08 32.71
CA PRO A 148 -35.86 -22.80 31.67
C PRO A 148 -37.35 -22.90 32.00
N THR A 149 -37.69 -23.18 33.26
CA THR A 149 -39.07 -23.31 33.71
C THR A 149 -39.83 -21.99 33.60
N GLN A 150 -39.20 -20.87 34.00
CA GLN A 150 -39.81 -19.55 33.90
C GLN A 150 -40.04 -19.14 32.44
N ILE A 151 -39.06 -19.35 31.57
CA ILE A 151 -39.17 -19.01 30.15
C ILE A 151 -40.23 -19.86 29.45
N ILE A 152 -40.28 -21.17 29.73
CA ILE A 152 -41.35 -22.03 29.23
C ILE A 152 -42.72 -21.52 29.68
N SER A 153 -42.87 -21.13 30.95
CA SER A 153 -44.13 -20.58 31.44
C SER A 153 -44.56 -19.32 30.69
N ILE A 154 -43.62 -18.41 30.41
CA ILE A 154 -43.87 -17.20 29.63
C ILE A 154 -44.25 -17.58 28.19
N CYS A 155 -43.48 -18.43 27.53
CA CYS A 155 -43.74 -18.87 26.16
C CYS A 155 -45.10 -19.57 26.01
N LYS A 156 -45.48 -20.45 26.95
CA LYS A 156 -46.80 -21.11 26.96
C LYS A 156 -47.95 -20.11 27.14
N SER A 157 -47.73 -19.04 27.90
CA SER A 157 -48.75 -17.98 28.05
C SER A 157 -48.94 -17.16 26.77
N LEU A 158 -47.87 -17.00 25.97
CA LEU A 158 -47.89 -16.23 24.72
C LEU A 158 -48.37 -17.07 23.53
N ILE A 159 -48.02 -18.35 23.50
CA ILE A 159 -48.32 -19.27 22.39
C ILE A 159 -48.89 -20.58 22.96
N PRO A 160 -50.15 -20.59 23.41
CA PRO A 160 -50.75 -21.75 24.06
C PRO A 160 -51.04 -22.92 23.11
N GLU A 161 -51.01 -22.68 21.81
CA GLU A 161 -51.28 -23.70 20.78
C GLU A 161 -50.12 -24.69 20.59
N LEU A 162 -48.90 -24.33 21.04
CA LEU A 162 -47.74 -25.20 20.89
C LEU A 162 -47.74 -26.33 21.93
N PRO A 163 -47.57 -27.60 21.52
CA PRO A 163 -47.54 -28.73 22.45
C PRO A 163 -46.30 -28.71 23.33
N ASP A 164 -46.41 -29.26 24.54
CA ASP A 164 -45.35 -29.28 25.54
C ASP A 164 -44.01 -29.86 25.04
N LEU A 165 -44.08 -30.84 24.14
CA LEU A 165 -42.91 -31.50 23.55
C LEU A 165 -42.12 -30.61 22.58
N ALA A 166 -42.72 -29.53 22.07
CA ALA A 166 -42.07 -28.61 21.13
C ALA A 166 -41.11 -27.63 21.82
N TRP A 167 -41.19 -27.50 23.15
CA TRP A 167 -40.35 -26.60 23.93
C TRP A 167 -39.05 -27.28 24.38
N ALA A 168 -38.18 -27.59 23.42
CA ALA A 168 -36.85 -28.12 23.69
C ALA A 168 -35.80 -27.00 23.62
N PHE A 169 -34.96 -26.90 24.65
CA PHE A 169 -33.83 -25.96 24.71
C PHE A 169 -32.53 -26.75 24.82
N ASP A 170 -31.54 -26.43 23.96
CA ASP A 170 -30.19 -27.00 24.06
C ASP A 170 -29.44 -26.40 25.25
N ARG A 171 -29.30 -25.06 25.26
CA ARG A 171 -28.57 -24.31 26.29
C ARG A 171 -29.30 -23.02 26.62
N MET A 172 -29.41 -22.72 27.90
CA MET A 172 -29.93 -21.45 28.40
C MET A 172 -28.96 -20.91 29.46
N HIS A 173 -28.58 -19.65 29.32
CA HIS A 173 -27.68 -18.98 30.25
C HIS A 173 -27.94 -17.48 30.24
N ARG A 174 -27.60 -16.81 31.35
CA ARG A 174 -27.52 -15.35 31.37
C ARG A 174 -26.27 -14.92 30.62
N LEU A 175 -26.38 -13.87 29.82
CA LEU A 175 -25.20 -13.24 29.24
C LEU A 175 -24.30 -12.73 30.37
N PRO A 176 -22.97 -12.89 30.29
CA PRO A 176 -22.07 -12.30 31.25
C PRO A 176 -22.39 -10.82 31.37
N HIS A 177 -22.66 -10.35 32.59
CA HIS A 177 -22.85 -8.93 32.81
C HIS A 177 -21.52 -8.26 32.43
N GLU A 178 -21.56 -7.34 31.47
CA GLU A 178 -20.39 -6.53 31.14
C GLU A 178 -19.98 -5.87 32.45
N ARG A 179 -18.83 -6.28 32.99
CA ARG A 179 -18.26 -5.56 34.12
C ARG A 179 -18.01 -4.16 33.59
N CYS A 180 -18.82 -3.19 34.01
CA CYS A 180 -18.57 -1.79 33.79
C CYS A 180 -17.21 -1.46 34.40
N HIS A 181 -16.14 -1.67 33.63
CA HIS A 181 -14.81 -1.18 33.91
C HIS A 181 -14.75 0.31 33.55
N SER A 182 -15.76 1.09 33.94
CA SER A 182 -15.71 2.54 33.92
C SER A 182 -15.38 3.01 35.33
N LYS A 183 -14.09 3.25 35.58
CA LYS A 183 -13.65 4.22 36.60
C LYS A 183 -13.97 5.65 36.11
N VAL A 184 -15.18 5.88 35.62
CA VAL A 184 -15.69 7.20 35.27
C VAL A 184 -16.72 7.54 36.36
N PRO A 185 -16.51 8.59 37.15
CA PRO A 185 -17.42 8.90 38.24
C PRO A 185 -18.83 9.15 37.68
N LEU A 186 -19.78 8.36 38.20
CA LEU A 186 -21.21 8.47 37.95
C LEU A 186 -21.75 9.80 38.49
N SER A 187 -21.76 10.83 37.64
CA SER A 187 -22.67 11.96 37.77
C SER A 187 -23.52 12.07 36.51
N CYS A 188 -24.34 11.05 36.26
CA CYS A 188 -25.48 11.19 35.35
C CYS A 188 -26.61 10.29 35.88
N THR A 189 -27.31 10.82 36.87
CA THR A 189 -28.66 10.40 37.19
C THR A 189 -29.58 10.79 36.04
N GLN A 190 -30.44 9.85 35.65
CA GLN A 190 -31.60 9.97 34.76
C GLN A 190 -31.35 9.95 33.25
N GLY A 191 -31.69 8.81 32.65
CA GLY A 191 -32.23 8.75 31.30
C GLY A 191 -31.23 8.45 30.18
N CYS A 192 -30.66 7.25 30.15
CA CYS A 192 -30.10 6.70 28.91
C CYS A 192 -30.91 5.48 28.47
N ILE A 193 -32.11 5.74 27.96
CA ILE A 193 -32.74 4.90 26.96
C ILE A 193 -32.20 5.40 25.62
N THR A 194 -31.09 4.84 25.14
CA THR A 194 -30.74 4.94 23.71
C THR A 194 -30.11 3.64 23.25
N ASN A 195 -30.89 2.93 22.43
CA ASN A 195 -30.41 1.94 21.48
C ASN A 195 -29.36 2.60 20.56
N SER A 196 -28.12 2.12 20.61
CA SER A 196 -27.15 2.06 19.49
C SER A 196 -25.72 2.03 20.03
N CYS A 197 -25.36 0.93 20.70
CA CYS A 197 -23.96 0.50 20.72
C CYS A 197 -23.72 -0.32 19.45
N GLN A 198 -23.60 0.37 18.32
CA GLN A 198 -23.04 -0.19 17.09
C GLN A 198 -21.82 0.65 16.73
N GLU A 199 -20.74 -0.06 16.39
CA GLU A 199 -19.48 0.43 15.81
C GLU A 199 -18.45 1.03 16.78
N ALA A 200 -17.90 0.16 17.64
CA ALA A 200 -16.50 0.32 18.04
C ALA A 200 -15.60 0.00 16.83
N PHE A 201 -15.29 1.03 16.04
CA PHE A 201 -14.23 0.97 15.04
C PHE A 201 -12.90 0.65 15.74
N TYR A 202 -12.34 -0.52 15.43
CA TYR A 202 -10.94 -0.84 15.69
C TYR A 202 -10.07 0.19 14.95
N THR A 203 -9.51 1.15 15.67
CA THR A 203 -8.36 1.92 15.18
C THR A 203 -7.09 1.08 15.38
N PRO A 204 -6.31 0.80 14.33
CA PRO A 204 -5.04 0.12 14.51
C PRO A 204 -4.07 1.05 15.22
N SER A 205 -3.63 0.63 16.40
CA SER A 205 -2.54 1.22 17.18
C SER A 205 -1.26 1.24 16.35
N SER A 206 -0.85 2.43 15.90
CA SER A 206 0.46 2.67 15.31
C SER A 206 1.52 2.69 16.43
N THR A 207 2.04 1.52 16.77
CA THR A 207 3.29 1.42 17.54
C THR A 207 4.46 1.50 16.56
N PRO A 208 5.43 2.43 16.73
CA PRO A 208 6.61 2.46 15.89
C PRO A 208 7.52 1.29 16.27
N ILE A 209 7.82 0.43 15.29
CA ILE A 209 8.80 -0.64 15.41
C ILE A 209 10.19 0.00 15.37
N SER A 210 10.89 0.02 16.50
CA SER A 210 12.32 0.29 16.57
C SER A 210 13.08 -1.00 16.29
N PHE A 211 13.85 -1.03 15.20
CA PHE A 211 14.82 -2.08 14.91
C PHE A 211 16.19 -1.75 15.53
N PRO A 212 16.96 -2.77 15.95
CA PRO A 212 18.31 -2.61 16.50
C PRO A 212 19.37 -2.22 15.47
#